data_AF-A0A340Y8Q0-F1
#
_entry.id   AF-A0A340Y8Q0-F1
#
_cell.length_a   1.000
_cell.length_b   1.000
_cell.length_c   1.000
_cell.angle_alpha   90.00
_cell.angle_beta   90.00
_cell.angle_gamma   90.00
#
_symmetry.space_group_name_H-M   'P 1'
#
loop_
_entity.id
_entity.type
_entity.pdbx_description
1 polymer ?
#
loop_
_entity_poly.entity_id
_entity_poly.type
_entity_poly.pdbx_seq_one_letter_code
_entity_poly.pdbx_strand_id
1 'polypeptide(L)'
;MKIETNRLLEELVQKEKELQALLCQAIEEKDQEIKHLKLKSQPIDIPGLPACHLNSPGANTEDSELTEWLRENGADEDTISRFLAEDYSLADVLYYVTRDDLKCLRLRGGMLCTLWKAITDFRDKQT
;
A
#
# COMPACT_ATOMS: atom_id res chain seq x y z
N MET A 1 -4.61 -25.07 55.64
CA MET A 1 -5.45 -24.50 54.56
C MET A 1 -5.12 -23.04 54.27
N LYS A 2 -5.25 -22.08 55.21
CA LYS A 2 -4.96 -20.64 54.93
C LYS A 2 -3.56 -20.33 54.38
N ILE A 3 -2.52 -21.02 54.87
CA ILE A 3 -1.13 -20.80 54.43
C ILE A 3 -0.97 -21.16 52.95
N GLU A 4 -1.54 -22.28 52.53
CA GLU A 4 -1.45 -22.76 51.15
C GLU A 4 -2.23 -21.86 50.18
N THR A 5 -3.39 -21.36 50.60
CA THR A 5 -4.16 -20.38 49.81
C THR A 5 -3.38 -19.08 49.59
N ASN A 6 -2.67 -18.59 50.61
CA ASN A 6 -1.85 -17.39 50.48
C ASN A 6 -0.64 -17.63 49.56
N ARG A 7 0.03 -18.78 49.69
CA ARG A 7 1.14 -19.17 48.79
C ARG A 7 0.70 -19.18 47.32
N LEU A 8 -0.43 -19.80 47.03
CA LEU A 8 -0.97 -19.85 45.67
C LEU A 8 -1.38 -18.48 45.13
N LEU A 9 -1.92 -17.61 45.99
CA LEU A 9 -2.26 -16.24 45.60
C LEU A 9 -1.00 -15.43 45.24
N GLU A 10 0.07 -15.56 46.02
CA GLU A 10 1.37 -14.93 45.73
C GLU A 10 1.95 -15.44 44.41
N GLU A 11 1.90 -16.75 44.15
CA GLU A 11 2.35 -17.33 42.88
C GLU A 11 1.53 -16.81 41.70
N LEU A 12 0.21 -16.68 41.85
CA LEU A 12 -0.66 -16.16 40.79
C LEU A 12 -0.35 -14.69 40.48
N VAL A 13 -0.21 -13.86 41.51
CA VAL A 13 0.18 -12.44 41.34
C VAL A 13 1.57 -12.33 40.70
N GLN A 14 2.50 -13.20 41.07
CA GLN A 14 3.84 -13.22 40.47
C GLN A 14 3.79 -13.62 39.00
N LYS A 15 2.97 -14.62 38.64
CA LYS A 15 2.76 -15.03 37.25
C LYS A 15 2.06 -13.98 36.41
N GLU A 16 1.09 -13.25 36.99
CA GLU A 16 0.44 -12.12 36.33
C GLU A 16 1.45 -11.03 35.98
N LYS A 17 2.33 -10.67 36.91
CA LYS A 17 3.39 -9.68 36.68
C LYS A 17 4.38 -10.12 35.60
N GLU A 18 4.78 -11.39 35.62
CA GLU A 18 5.67 -11.97 34.59
C GLU A 18 5.02 -11.92 33.21
N LEU A 19 3.74 -12.31 33.10
CA LEU A 19 2.99 -12.26 31.85
C LEU A 19 2.84 -10.82 31.35
N GLN A 20 2.51 -9.88 32.25
CA GLN A 20 2.37 -8.47 31.91
C GLN A 20 3.70 -7.90 31.41
N ALA A 21 4.83 -8.25 32.04
CA ALA A 21 6.16 -7.82 31.59
C ALA A 21 6.50 -8.36 30.19
N LEU A 22 6.22 -9.64 29.91
CA LEU A 22 6.42 -10.24 28.59
C LEU A 22 5.53 -9.59 27.52
N LEU A 23 4.28 -9.28 27.85
CA LEU A 23 3.37 -8.60 26.92
C LEU A 23 3.88 -7.20 26.58
N CYS A 24 4.29 -6.42 27.59
CA CYS A 24 4.87 -5.10 27.37
C CYS A 24 6.13 -5.17 26.49
N GLN A 25 7.00 -6.16 26.72
CA GLN A 25 8.19 -6.37 25.90
C GLN A 25 7.84 -6.70 24.44
N ALA A 26 6.87 -7.60 24.21
CA ALA A 26 6.45 -7.98 22.87
C ALA A 26 5.82 -6.80 22.10
N ILE A 27 5.07 -5.93 22.78
CA ILE A 27 4.51 -4.71 22.19
C ILE A 27 5.63 -3.76 21.77
N GLU A 28 6.61 -3.49 22.65
CA GLU A 28 7.74 -2.61 22.34
C GLU A 28 8.57 -3.14 21.16
N GLU A 29 8.82 -4.45 21.10
CA GLU A 29 9.51 -5.08 19.98
C GLU A 29 8.76 -4.87 18.65
N LYS A 30 7.43 -5.02 18.66
CA LYS A 30 6.58 -4.77 17.50
C LYS A 30 6.57 -3.30 17.09
N ASP A 31 6.54 -2.38 18.05
CA ASP A 31 6.61 -0.95 17.77
C ASP A 31 7.95 -0.56 17.14
N GLN A 32 9.05 -1.17 17.58
CA GLN A 32 10.36 -0.99 16.96
C GLN A 32 10.40 -1.57 15.54
N GLU A 33 9.86 -2.77 15.32
CA GLU A 33 9.75 -3.39 14.00
C GLU A 33 8.95 -2.49 13.03
N ILE A 34 7.81 -1.94 13.48
CA ILE A 34 7.00 -1.00 12.70
C ILE A 34 7.78 0.28 12.37
N LYS A 35 8.52 0.86 13.33
CA LYS A 35 9.36 2.05 13.09
C LYS A 35 10.44 1.76 12.04
N HIS A 36 11.10 0.61 12.12
CA HIS A 36 12.11 0.19 11.13
C HIS A 36 11.50 -0.01 9.74
N LEU A 37 10.35 -0.67 9.65
CA LEU A 37 9.66 -0.86 8.37
C LEU A 37 9.22 0.48 7.76
N LYS A 38 8.70 1.41 8.57
CA LYS A 38 8.33 2.76 8.13
C LYS A 38 9.53 3.54 7.58
N LEU A 39 10.69 3.44 8.22
CA LEU A 39 11.92 4.06 7.72
C LEU A 39 12.36 3.44 6.39
N LYS A 40 12.31 2.11 6.29
CA LYS A 40 12.65 1.38 5.06
C LYS A 40 11.67 1.64 3.91
N SER A 41 10.40 1.88 4.23
CA SER A 41 9.34 2.18 3.26
C SER A 41 9.18 3.67 3.01
N GLN A 42 10.06 4.54 3.54
CA GLN A 42 10.01 5.94 3.12
C GLN A 42 10.28 6.00 1.61
N PRO A 43 9.52 6.83 0.88
CA PRO A 43 9.85 7.14 -0.50
C PRO A 43 11.31 7.55 -0.56
N ILE A 44 12.02 7.13 -1.61
CA ILE A 44 13.34 7.65 -1.89
C ILE A 44 13.15 9.15 -2.13
N ASP A 45 13.51 9.98 -1.16
CA ASP A 45 13.66 11.42 -1.37
C ASP A 45 14.81 11.57 -2.37
N ILE A 46 14.49 11.58 -3.66
CA ILE A 46 15.42 11.98 -4.72
C ILE A 46 15.62 13.49 -4.53
N PRO A 47 16.82 13.95 -4.11
CA PRO A 47 17.06 15.38 -3.94
C PRO A 47 17.01 16.04 -5.33
N GLY A 48 15.90 16.69 -5.64
CA GLY A 48 15.69 17.32 -6.96
C GLY A 48 14.24 17.48 -7.42
N LEU A 49 13.26 16.81 -6.80
CA LEU A 49 11.85 17.08 -7.10
C LEU A 49 11.31 18.17 -6.17
N PRO A 50 10.82 19.32 -6.69
CA PRO A 50 10.09 20.26 -5.87
C PRO A 50 8.82 19.56 -5.40
N ALA A 51 8.45 19.78 -4.13
CA ALA A 51 7.10 19.50 -3.66
C ALA A 51 6.14 20.31 -4.54
N CYS A 52 5.60 19.67 -5.58
CA CYS A 52 4.62 20.27 -6.46
C CYS A 52 3.32 20.36 -5.67
N HIS A 53 3.15 21.50 -5.01
CA HIS A 53 1.83 22.05 -4.76
C HIS A 53 1.11 22.10 -6.12
N LEU A 54 0.26 21.11 -6.42
CA LEU A 54 -0.64 21.14 -7.56
C LEU A 54 -1.72 22.20 -7.29
N ASN A 55 -1.37 23.45 -7.58
CA ASN A 55 -2.28 24.48 -8.00
C ASN A 55 -1.68 25.09 -9.27
N SER A 56 -1.82 24.39 -10.39
CA SER A 56 -1.67 25.00 -11.72
C SER A 56 -3.03 24.98 -12.40
N PRO A 57 -3.72 26.12 -12.52
CA PRO A 57 -4.91 26.24 -13.33
C PRO A 57 -4.48 26.53 -14.77
N GLY A 58 -4.68 25.55 -15.66
CA GLY A 58 -4.76 25.80 -17.10
C GLY A 58 -3.72 25.09 -17.94
N ALA A 59 -4.10 23.92 -18.43
CA ALA A 59 -3.93 23.54 -19.83
C ALA A 59 -4.75 22.27 -20.07
N ASN A 60 -5.99 22.45 -20.52
CA ASN A 60 -6.69 21.59 -21.48
C ASN A 60 -6.29 20.11 -21.44
N THR A 61 -6.91 19.36 -20.52
CA THR A 61 -6.95 17.90 -20.53
C THR A 61 -7.77 17.45 -21.74
N GLU A 62 -7.21 17.55 -22.94
CA GLU A 62 -7.57 16.61 -23.99
C GLU A 62 -7.23 15.23 -23.42
N ASP A 63 -8.25 14.38 -23.30
CA ASP A 63 -8.18 13.08 -22.65
C ASP A 63 -6.89 12.34 -23.08
N SER A 64 -5.95 12.19 -22.14
CA SER A 64 -4.76 11.37 -22.37
C SER A 64 -5.24 9.99 -22.85
N GLU A 65 -4.60 9.42 -23.86
CA GLU A 65 -4.94 8.08 -24.40
C GLU A 65 -5.05 7.04 -23.27
N LEU A 66 -4.27 7.22 -22.20
CA LEU A 66 -4.37 6.43 -20.97
C LEU A 66 -5.71 6.63 -20.24
N THR A 67 -6.15 7.88 -20.07
CA THR A 67 -7.43 8.20 -19.41
C THR A 67 -8.60 7.61 -20.18
N GLU A 68 -8.60 7.70 -21.51
CA GLU A 68 -9.64 7.09 -22.35
C GLU A 68 -9.61 5.56 -22.21
N TRP A 69 -8.45 4.92 -22.37
CA TRP A 69 -8.30 3.47 -22.25
C TRP A 69 -8.72 2.95 -20.87
N LEU A 70 -8.37 3.65 -19.80
CA LEU A 70 -8.80 3.31 -18.44
C LEU A 70 -10.33 3.41 -18.29
N ARG A 71 -10.95 4.47 -18.83
CA ARG A 71 -12.40 4.67 -18.80
C ARG A 71 -13.13 3.60 -19.60
N GLU A 72 -12.62 3.21 -20.76
CA GLU A 72 -13.14 2.09 -21.56
C GLU A 72 -13.11 0.76 -20.81
N ASN A 73 -12.09 0.56 -19.96
CA ASN A 73 -11.98 -0.60 -19.08
C ASN A 73 -12.76 -0.47 -17.76
N GLY A 74 -13.57 0.59 -17.62
CA GLY A 74 -14.47 0.80 -16.49
C GLY A 74 -13.80 1.38 -15.24
N ALA A 75 -12.61 1.97 -15.37
CA ALA A 75 -11.95 2.68 -14.27
C ALA A 75 -12.77 3.91 -13.85
N ASP A 76 -12.91 4.10 -12.54
CA ASP A 76 -13.45 5.32 -11.96
C ASP A 76 -12.40 6.43 -11.89
N GLU A 77 -12.84 7.66 -11.65
CA GLU A 77 -11.96 8.84 -11.62
C GLU A 77 -10.86 8.73 -10.55
N ASP A 78 -11.17 8.05 -9.43
CA ASP A 78 -10.21 7.73 -8.38
C ASP A 78 -9.12 6.77 -8.88
N THR A 79 -9.48 5.72 -9.63
CA THR A 79 -8.51 4.84 -10.28
C THR A 79 -7.65 5.60 -11.29
N ILE A 80 -8.26 6.39 -12.17
CA ILE A 80 -7.56 7.18 -13.19
C ILE A 80 -6.55 8.13 -12.54
N SER A 81 -6.98 8.86 -11.51
CA SER A 81 -6.13 9.79 -10.76
C SER A 81 -4.88 9.11 -10.18
N ARG A 82 -4.98 7.86 -9.71
CA ARG A 82 -3.81 7.12 -9.20
C ARG A 82 -2.78 6.80 -10.28
N PHE A 83 -3.20 6.50 -11.50
CA PHE A 83 -2.24 6.28 -12.60
C PHE A 83 -1.56 7.59 -13.00
N LEU A 84 -2.33 8.68 -13.09
CA LEU A 84 -1.81 10.00 -13.47
C LEU A 84 -0.87 10.59 -12.39
N ALA A 85 -1.15 10.33 -11.11
CA ALA A 85 -0.30 10.78 -10.01
C ALA A 85 1.10 10.15 -10.00
N GLU A 86 1.24 8.98 -10.62
CA GLU A 86 2.51 8.26 -10.79
C GLU A 86 3.12 8.45 -12.19
N ASP A 87 2.61 9.43 -12.96
CA ASP A 87 3.06 9.78 -14.31
C ASP A 87 3.09 8.61 -15.30
N TYR A 88 2.20 7.61 -15.14
CA TYR A 88 2.10 6.52 -16.10
C TYR A 88 1.64 7.03 -17.47
N SER A 89 2.29 6.55 -18.53
CA SER A 89 1.76 6.62 -19.89
C SER A 89 1.00 5.35 -20.27
N LEU A 90 0.22 5.38 -21.36
CA LEU A 90 -0.44 4.17 -21.86
C LEU A 90 0.59 3.10 -22.25
N ALA A 91 1.71 3.50 -22.84
CA ALA A 91 2.78 2.57 -23.19
C ALA A 91 3.35 1.87 -21.94
N ASP A 92 3.53 2.60 -20.85
CA ASP A 92 4.00 2.01 -19.58
C ASP A 92 3.04 0.93 -19.09
N VAL A 93 1.74 1.24 -19.09
CA VAL A 93 0.69 0.31 -18.65
C VAL A 93 0.62 -0.93 -19.55
N LEU A 94 0.62 -0.74 -20.86
CA LEU A 94 0.42 -1.85 -21.80
C LEU A 94 1.66 -2.74 -21.96
N TYR A 95 2.88 -2.19 -21.90
CA TYR A 95 4.09 -2.96 -22.21
C TYR A 95 4.92 -3.35 -20.97
N TYR A 96 4.97 -2.51 -19.93
CA TYR A 96 5.96 -2.67 -18.86
C TYR A 96 5.34 -2.99 -17.49
N VAL A 97 4.13 -2.48 -17.20
CA VAL A 97 3.47 -2.69 -15.90
C VAL A 97 3.29 -4.17 -15.57
N THR A 98 3.63 -4.52 -14.34
CA THR A 98 3.45 -5.84 -13.76
C THR A 98 2.23 -5.88 -12.85
N ARG A 99 1.84 -7.11 -12.45
CA ARG A 99 0.73 -7.29 -11.51
C ARG A 99 1.02 -6.67 -10.15
N ASP A 100 2.28 -6.62 -9.72
CA ASP A 100 2.66 -6.03 -8.44
C ASP A 100 2.64 -4.50 -8.48
N ASP A 101 2.98 -3.88 -9.61
CA ASP A 101 2.85 -2.42 -9.80
C ASP A 101 1.38 -1.98 -9.66
N LEU A 102 0.44 -2.75 -10.23
CA LEU A 102 -0.99 -2.50 -10.04
C LEU A 102 -1.46 -2.66 -8.58
N LYS A 103 -0.82 -3.54 -7.78
CA LYS A 103 -1.11 -3.63 -6.34
C LYS A 103 -0.55 -2.42 -5.60
N CYS A 104 0.59 -1.88 -6.02
CA CYS A 104 1.19 -0.67 -5.45
C CYS A 104 0.30 0.56 -5.67
N LEU A 105 -0.44 0.61 -6.78
CA LEU A 105 -1.50 1.60 -7.02
C LEU A 105 -2.73 1.43 -6.11
N ARG A 106 -2.77 0.42 -5.23
CA ARG A 106 -3.86 0.18 -4.25
C ARG A 106 -5.24 0.12 -4.87
N LEU A 107 -5.34 -0.43 -6.08
CA LEU A 107 -6.60 -0.60 -6.77
C LEU A 107 -7.52 -1.57 -6.02
N ARG A 108 -8.84 -1.37 -6.15
CA ARG A 108 -9.81 -2.37 -5.70
C ARG A 108 -9.54 -3.68 -6.43
N GLY A 109 -9.62 -4.82 -5.72
CA GLY A 109 -9.25 -6.13 -6.27
C GLY A 109 -9.95 -6.47 -7.59
N GLY A 110 -11.24 -6.13 -7.74
CA GLY A 110 -11.97 -6.29 -9.00
C GLY A 110 -11.39 -5.46 -10.14
N MET A 111 -11.07 -4.20 -9.89
CA MET A 111 -10.47 -3.30 -10.89
C MET A 111 -9.07 -3.77 -11.30
N LEU A 112 -8.25 -4.20 -10.33
CA LEU A 112 -6.95 -4.81 -10.61
C LEU A 112 -7.09 -6.01 -11.55
N CYS A 113 -8.05 -6.90 -11.27
CA CYS A 113 -8.30 -8.07 -12.13
C CYS A 113 -8.74 -7.65 -13.55
N THR A 114 -9.63 -6.66 -13.67
CA THR A 114 -10.11 -6.14 -14.96
C THR A 114 -8.95 -5.59 -15.78
N LEU A 115 -8.18 -4.66 -15.21
CA LEU A 115 -7.06 -4.03 -15.91
C LEU A 115 -5.95 -5.02 -16.23
N TRP A 116 -5.58 -5.91 -15.29
CA TRP A 116 -4.57 -6.93 -15.54
C TRP A 116 -4.98 -7.88 -16.68
N LYS A 117 -6.26 -8.25 -16.75
CA LYS A 117 -6.79 -9.03 -17.86
C LYS A 117 -6.67 -8.26 -19.19
N ALA A 118 -7.10 -6.99 -19.23
CA ALA A 118 -7.01 -6.17 -20.44
C ALA A 118 -5.56 -5.99 -20.94
N ILE A 119 -4.61 -5.79 -20.02
CA ILE A 119 -3.17 -5.69 -20.32
C ILE A 119 -2.64 -7.00 -20.90
N THR A 120 -2.97 -8.14 -20.27
CA THR A 120 -2.51 -9.46 -20.74
C THR A 120 -3.13 -9.83 -22.07
N ASP A 121 -4.44 -9.62 -22.25
CA ASP A 121 -5.13 -9.82 -23.54
C ASP A 121 -4.53 -8.95 -24.66
N PHE A 122 -4.08 -7.73 -24.35
CA PHE A 122 -3.37 -6.87 -25.31
C PHE A 122 -2.01 -7.46 -25.69
N ARG A 123 -1.21 -7.87 -24.72
CA ARG A 123 0.14 -8.45 -24.94
C ARG A 123 0.08 -9.74 -25.75
N ASP A 124 -0.91 -10.59 -25.46
CA ASP A 124 -1.10 -11.87 -26.15
C ASP A 124 -1.46 -11.67 -27.63
N LYS A 125 -2.19 -10.61 -27.98
CA LYS A 125 -2.52 -10.29 -29.38
C LYS A 125 -1.37 -9.71 -30.19
N GLN A 126 -0.32 -9.22 -29.51
CA GLN A 126 0.87 -8.67 -30.15
C GLN A 126 1.96 -9.72 -30.40
N THR A 127 1.71 -10.98 -30.00
CA THR A 127 2.60 -12.13 -30.19
C THR A 127 2.07 -13.03 -31.30
#